data_AF-Q0W721-F1
#
_entry.id   AF-Q0W721-F1
#
_cell.length_a   1.000
_cell.length_b   1.000
_cell.length_c   1.000
_cell.angle_alpha   90.00
_cell.angle_beta   90.00
_cell.angle_gamma   90.00
#
_symmetry.space_group_name_H-M   'P 1'
#
loop_
_entity.id
_entity.type
_entity.pdbx_description
1 polymer ?
#
loop_
_entity_poly.entity_id
_entity_poly.type
_entity_poly.pdbx_seq_one_letter_code
_entity_poly.pdbx_strand_id
1 'polypeptide(L)'
;MKPISGLLLLQLILMAVTLAGCCGPINSVNYSGDPVIGTWNWMSPGGSAGIEASYTFAADGTFTRTYKEGSVVETHSGTWSKTDTNTYALVYKGKNPGFDSENLYYLNQTGRLRNDSNDFFKKAA
;
A
#
# COMPACT_ATOMS: atom_id res chain seq x y z
N MET A 1 45.58 23.98 -42.06
CA MET A 1 44.87 22.69 -41.89
C MET A 1 45.39 22.04 -40.61
N LYS A 2 44.55 21.96 -39.57
CA LYS A 2 44.89 21.40 -38.25
C LYS A 2 44.22 20.02 -38.11
N PRO A 3 44.93 18.96 -37.69
CA PRO A 3 44.31 17.68 -37.41
C PRO A 3 43.67 17.70 -36.01
N ILE A 4 42.39 17.37 -35.94
CA ILE A 4 41.68 17.09 -34.68
C ILE A 4 42.07 15.66 -34.27
N SER A 5 42.99 15.55 -33.32
CA SER A 5 43.31 14.31 -32.62
C SER A 5 42.42 14.16 -31.39
N GLY A 6 41.86 12.97 -31.20
CA GLY A 6 41.79 12.35 -29.89
C GLY A 6 40.62 12.68 -28.96
N LEU A 7 39.38 12.79 -29.44
CA LEU A 7 38.22 12.92 -28.54
C LEU A 7 36.98 12.13 -29.00
N LEU A 8 37.17 10.87 -29.40
CA LEU A 8 36.07 10.03 -29.93
C LEU A 8 35.94 8.64 -29.28
N LEU A 9 36.53 8.41 -28.11
CA LEU A 9 36.52 7.06 -27.51
C LEU A 9 36.15 6.98 -26.02
N LEU A 10 35.42 7.96 -25.48
CA LEU A 10 34.97 7.88 -24.08
C LEU A 10 33.69 8.68 -23.80
N GLN A 11 32.61 8.39 -24.54
CA GLN A 11 31.26 8.71 -24.07
C GLN A 11 30.36 7.49 -24.24
N LEU A 12 30.30 6.72 -23.16
CA LEU A 12 29.08 6.15 -22.61
C LEU A 12 28.32 5.15 -23.51
N ILE A 13 28.88 3.95 -23.55
CA ILE A 13 28.05 2.75 -23.40
C ILE A 13 27.27 2.93 -22.09
N LEU A 14 25.94 2.98 -22.19
CA LEU A 14 24.93 2.55 -21.21
C LEU A 14 23.73 3.52 -21.19
N MET A 15 22.91 3.50 -22.25
CA MET A 15 21.48 3.69 -22.08
C MET A 15 20.81 2.37 -22.44
N ALA A 16 20.81 1.49 -21.44
CA ALA A 16 20.00 0.30 -21.43
C ALA A 16 18.53 0.68 -21.63
N VAL A 17 17.92 -0.01 -22.57
CA VAL A 17 16.49 -0.26 -22.71
C VAL A 17 15.78 -0.23 -21.35
N THR A 18 14.87 0.71 -21.13
CA THR A 18 13.83 0.56 -20.09
C THR A 18 12.48 0.50 -20.75
N LEU A 19 12.13 -0.75 -21.11
CA LEU A 19 10.77 -1.22 -21.28
C LEU A 19 10.02 -1.07 -19.95
N ALA A 20 8.76 -0.61 -20.02
CA ALA A 20 7.66 -0.82 -19.08
C ALA A 20 7.99 -0.90 -17.57
N GLY A 21 7.68 0.18 -16.85
CA GLY A 21 7.56 0.17 -15.40
C GLY A 21 7.64 1.59 -14.88
N CYS A 22 6.48 2.17 -14.55
CA CYS A 22 6.42 3.41 -13.80
C CYS A 22 7.00 3.16 -12.40
N CYS A 23 8.31 3.25 -12.27
CA CYS A 23 9.00 3.29 -10.99
C CYS A 23 10.08 4.37 -11.11
N GLY A 24 9.61 5.61 -11.29
CA GLY A 24 10.42 6.73 -10.84
C GLY A 24 10.69 6.58 -9.34
N PRO A 25 11.76 7.19 -8.81
CA PRO A 25 12.00 7.18 -7.37
C PRO A 25 10.71 7.62 -6.66
N ILE A 26 10.21 6.80 -5.73
CA ILE A 26 9.08 7.18 -4.88
C ILE A 26 9.55 8.41 -4.10
N ASN A 27 9.18 9.60 -4.57
CA ASN A 27 9.14 10.78 -3.74
C ASN A 27 8.37 10.36 -2.49
N SER A 28 8.98 10.49 -1.31
CA SER A 28 8.36 10.09 -0.04
C SER A 28 6.96 10.68 0.03
N VAL A 29 5.93 9.86 -0.17
CA VAL A 29 4.55 10.34 -0.12
C VAL A 29 4.21 10.49 1.34
N ASN A 30 3.98 11.72 1.79
CA ASN A 30 3.55 12.01 3.15
C ASN A 30 2.05 12.29 3.15
N TYR A 31 1.29 11.35 3.68
CA TYR A 31 -0.16 11.41 3.84
C TYR A 31 -0.59 11.95 5.21
N SER A 32 0.24 12.76 5.86
CA SER A 32 -0.08 13.36 7.15
C SER A 32 -1.44 14.08 7.10
N GLY A 33 -2.36 13.69 7.98
CA GLY A 33 -3.71 14.26 8.06
C GLY A 33 -4.77 13.54 7.24
N ASP A 34 -4.42 12.50 6.46
CA ASP A 34 -5.45 11.68 5.82
C ASP A 34 -6.25 10.89 6.88
N PRO A 35 -7.59 10.82 6.78
CA PRO A 35 -8.42 10.13 7.78
C PRO A 35 -8.09 8.65 7.95
N VAL A 36 -7.52 7.99 6.94
CA VAL A 36 -7.17 6.56 6.99
C VAL A 36 -5.98 6.26 7.89
N ILE A 37 -5.13 7.25 8.21
CA ILE A 37 -3.95 7.07 9.05
C ILE A 37 -4.34 6.55 10.44
N GLY A 38 -3.64 5.52 10.92
CA GLY A 38 -3.88 4.87 12.20
C GLY A 38 -4.32 3.42 12.07
N THR A 39 -4.75 2.84 13.20
CA THR A 39 -5.17 1.44 13.28
C THR A 39 -6.69 1.29 13.14
N TRP A 40 -7.11 0.25 12.44
CA TRP A 40 -8.49 -0.07 12.11
C TRP A 40 -8.76 -1.55 12.38
N ASN A 41 -9.76 -1.84 13.19
CA ASN A 41 -10.14 -3.20 13.58
C ASN A 41 -11.38 -3.64 12.81
N TRP A 42 -11.31 -4.83 12.22
CA TRP A 42 -12.44 -5.47 11.54
C TRP A 42 -13.60 -5.66 12.50
N MET A 43 -14.79 -5.37 12.02
CA MET A 43 -16.04 -5.59 12.73
C MET A 43 -16.70 -6.82 12.13
N SER A 44 -16.45 -7.98 12.72
CA SER A 44 -17.07 -9.24 12.30
C SER A 44 -18.60 -9.08 12.26
N PRO A 45 -19.24 -9.23 11.08
CA PRO A 45 -20.68 -9.27 10.99
C PRO A 45 -21.18 -10.61 11.55
N GLY A 46 -21.67 -10.60 12.79
CA GLY A 46 -22.32 -11.78 13.40
C GLY A 46 -21.48 -12.56 14.41
N GLY A 47 -20.35 -12.04 14.87
CA GLY A 47 -19.62 -12.64 15.99
C GLY A 47 -18.90 -13.93 15.62
N SER A 48 -18.15 -13.93 14.51
CA SER A 48 -17.15 -14.96 14.18
C SER A 48 -16.13 -15.04 15.30
N ALA A 49 -16.47 -15.77 16.35
CA ALA A 49 -15.69 -15.87 17.56
C ALA A 49 -14.32 -16.46 17.20
N GLY A 50 -13.29 -15.64 17.35
CA GLY A 50 -11.89 -16.05 17.16
C GLY A 50 -11.23 -15.58 15.88
N ILE A 51 -11.93 -14.88 14.97
CA ILE A 51 -11.29 -14.18 13.84
C ILE A 51 -11.18 -12.69 14.16
N GLU A 52 -9.96 -12.19 14.21
CA GLU A 52 -9.63 -10.79 14.39
C GLU A 52 -8.76 -10.33 13.21
N ALA A 53 -9.07 -9.17 12.64
CA ALA A 53 -8.21 -8.55 11.65
C ALA A 53 -8.04 -7.07 11.97
N SER A 54 -6.82 -6.56 11.82
CA SER A 54 -6.53 -5.14 11.96
C SER A 54 -5.63 -4.65 10.85
N TYR A 55 -5.84 -3.41 10.42
CA TYR A 55 -4.99 -2.67 9.49
C TYR A 55 -4.38 -1.49 10.20
N THR A 56 -3.11 -1.22 9.99
CA THR A 56 -2.43 -0.01 10.47
C THR A 56 -1.82 0.72 9.29
N PHE A 57 -2.26 1.95 9.05
CA PHE A 57 -1.79 2.81 7.96
C PHE A 57 -0.86 3.89 8.51
N ALA A 58 0.36 3.94 7.98
CA ALA A 58 1.34 4.95 8.30
C ALA A 58 1.35 6.07 7.25
N ALA A 59 1.72 7.29 7.67
CA ALA A 59 1.72 8.47 6.82
C ALA A 59 2.75 8.40 5.68
N ASP A 60 3.73 7.50 5.74
CA ASP A 60 4.74 7.28 4.70
C ASP A 60 4.25 6.40 3.53
N GLY A 61 2.96 6.03 3.53
CA GLY A 61 2.38 5.18 2.50
C GLY A 61 2.60 3.68 2.74
N THR A 62 3.06 3.28 3.92
CA THR A 62 3.13 1.86 4.30
C THR A 62 1.94 1.44 5.14
N PHE A 63 1.59 0.16 5.05
CA PHE A 63 0.58 -0.43 5.93
C PHE A 63 1.00 -1.82 6.41
N THR A 64 0.38 -2.23 7.51
CA THR A 64 0.44 -3.59 8.04
C THR A 64 -0.97 -4.10 8.26
N ARG A 65 -1.23 -5.34 7.87
CA ARG A 65 -2.45 -6.08 8.20
C ARG A 65 -2.08 -7.24 9.12
N THR A 66 -2.72 -7.35 10.27
CA THR A 66 -2.61 -8.50 11.14
C THR A 66 -3.92 -9.27 11.11
N TYR A 67 -3.83 -10.56 10.81
CA TYR A 67 -4.95 -11.50 10.86
C TYR A 67 -4.67 -12.51 11.99
N LYS A 68 -5.69 -12.82 12.78
CA LYS A 68 -5.62 -13.81 13.84
C LYS A 68 -6.84 -14.69 13.78
N GLU A 69 -6.60 -16.00 13.79
CA GLU A 69 -7.62 -17.03 13.87
C GLU A 69 -7.22 -18.05 14.93
N GLY A 70 -7.88 -17.97 16.09
CA GLY A 70 -7.49 -18.76 17.26
C GLY A 70 -6.05 -18.45 17.72
N SER A 71 -5.15 -19.44 17.63
CA SER A 71 -3.73 -19.30 17.96
C SER A 71 -2.84 -18.91 16.78
N VAL A 72 -3.38 -18.92 15.55
CA VAL A 72 -2.63 -18.54 14.35
C VAL A 72 -2.65 -17.03 14.21
N VAL A 73 -1.47 -16.43 14.02
CA VAL A 73 -1.31 -15.00 13.78
C VAL A 73 -0.47 -14.83 12.52
N GLU A 74 -1.03 -14.14 11.54
CA GLU A 74 -0.37 -13.79 10.29
C GLU A 74 -0.26 -12.27 10.19
N THR A 75 0.91 -11.79 9.76
CA THR A 75 1.14 -10.36 9.52
C THR A 75 1.60 -10.17 8.10
N HIS A 76 0.88 -9.32 7.38
CA HIS A 76 1.23 -8.89 6.03
C HIS A 76 1.55 -7.40 6.06
N SER A 77 2.43 -6.98 5.16
CA SER A 77 2.77 -5.57 5.02
C SER A 77 2.72 -5.18 3.55
N GLY A 78 2.64 -3.89 3.29
CA GLY A 78 2.52 -3.40 1.93
C GLY A 78 2.66 -1.89 1.84
N THR A 79 2.29 -1.38 0.68
CA THR A 79 2.12 0.04 0.44
C THR A 79 0.66 0.34 0.18
N TRP A 80 0.19 1.50 0.63
CA TRP A 80 -1.12 2.00 0.32
C TRP A 80 -1.02 3.37 -0.36
N SER A 81 -2.01 3.69 -1.18
CA SER A 81 -2.14 5.00 -1.79
C SER A 81 -3.60 5.39 -1.90
N LYS A 82 -3.83 6.70 -1.92
CA LYS A 82 -5.15 7.27 -2.18
C LYS A 82 -5.38 7.35 -3.69
N THR A 83 -6.42 6.70 -4.20
CA THR A 83 -6.75 6.65 -5.63
C THR A 83 -7.89 7.60 -5.99
N ASP A 84 -8.74 7.94 -5.02
CA ASP A 84 -9.81 8.95 -5.13
C ASP A 84 -10.07 9.56 -3.73
N THR A 85 -10.96 10.55 -3.65
CA THR A 85 -11.35 11.30 -2.45
C THR A 85 -11.56 10.43 -1.21
N ASN A 86 -12.17 9.26 -1.37
CA ASN A 86 -12.47 8.31 -0.29
C ASN A 86 -12.04 6.87 -0.63
N THR A 87 -11.22 6.68 -1.67
CA THR A 87 -10.84 5.35 -2.16
C THR A 87 -9.33 5.19 -2.05
N TYR A 88 -8.91 4.03 -1.57
CA TYR A 88 -7.53 3.69 -1.29
C TYR A 88 -7.21 2.33 -1.88
N ALA A 89 -6.02 2.19 -2.45
CA ALA A 89 -5.52 0.92 -2.94
C ALA A 89 -4.39 0.43 -2.03
N LEU A 90 -4.42 -0.85 -1.68
CA LEU A 90 -3.40 -1.56 -0.94
C LEU A 90 -2.69 -2.52 -1.89
N VAL A 91 -1.36 -2.55 -1.82
CA VAL A 91 -0.52 -3.49 -2.56
C VAL A 91 0.36 -4.21 -1.55
N TYR A 92 0.20 -5.53 -1.46
CA TYR A 92 0.90 -6.35 -0.48
C TYR A 92 2.33 -6.65 -0.94
N LYS A 93 3.28 -6.73 0.01
CA LYS A 93 4.65 -7.18 -0.22
C LYS A 93 4.71 -8.70 -0.10
N GLY A 94 5.20 -9.36 -1.15
CA GLY A 94 5.39 -10.81 -1.17
C GLY A 94 4.12 -11.59 -1.50
N LYS A 95 4.24 -12.93 -1.50
CA LYS A 95 3.14 -13.83 -1.87
C LYS A 95 2.16 -13.95 -0.71
N ASN A 96 1.01 -13.30 -0.82
CA ASN A 96 -0.07 -13.41 0.15
C ASN A 96 -1.11 -14.42 -0.38
N PRO A 97 -1.49 -15.48 0.37
CA PRO A 97 -2.53 -16.40 -0.09
C PRO A 97 -3.87 -15.68 -0.25
N GLY A 98 -4.25 -15.38 -1.50
CA GLY A 98 -5.59 -14.95 -1.88
C GLY A 98 -5.69 -13.54 -2.46
N PHE A 99 -4.76 -12.61 -2.19
CA PHE A 99 -4.86 -11.22 -2.66
C PHE A 99 -3.49 -10.54 -2.81
N ASP A 100 -3.15 -10.09 -4.03
CA ASP A 100 -1.97 -9.24 -4.28
C ASP A 100 -2.28 -7.74 -4.00
N SER A 101 -3.56 -7.37 -4.06
CA SER A 101 -4.07 -6.02 -3.82
C SER A 101 -5.49 -6.03 -3.24
N GLU A 102 -5.88 -4.92 -2.63
CA GLU A 102 -7.20 -4.70 -2.02
C GLU A 102 -7.60 -3.23 -2.14
N ASN A 103 -8.88 -2.92 -2.35
CA ASN A 103 -9.38 -1.55 -2.24
C ASN A 103 -10.11 -1.34 -0.91
N LEU A 104 -9.90 -0.16 -0.33
CA LEU A 104 -10.61 0.32 0.85
C LEU A 104 -11.35 1.62 0.55
N TYR A 105 -12.50 1.78 1.18
CA TYR A 105 -13.37 2.93 1.05
C TYR A 105 -13.59 3.57 2.42
N TYR A 106 -13.24 4.85 2.54
CA TYR A 106 -13.52 5.63 3.75
C TYR A 106 -14.93 6.22 3.71
N LEU A 107 -15.76 5.79 4.66
CA LEU A 107 -17.14 6.22 4.78
C LEU A 107 -17.21 7.42 5.73
N ASN A 108 -17.02 8.61 5.17
CA ASN A 108 -17.01 9.89 5.87
C ASN A 108 -18.23 10.12 6.79
N GLN A 109 -19.42 9.61 6.45
CA GLN A 109 -20.60 9.77 7.32
C GLN A 109 -20.51 8.97 8.63
N THR A 110 -19.74 7.88 8.63
CA THR A 110 -19.65 6.95 9.76
C THR A 110 -18.26 6.88 10.39
N GLY A 111 -17.25 7.46 9.75
CA GLY A 111 -15.85 7.36 10.17
C GLY A 111 -15.33 5.91 10.13
N ARG A 112 -15.82 5.09 9.19
CA ARG A 112 -15.48 3.67 9.05
C ARG A 112 -14.72 3.42 7.76
N LEU A 113 -13.92 2.37 7.74
CA LEU A 113 -13.43 1.79 6.49
C LEU A 113 -14.31 0.63 6.07
N ARG A 114 -14.36 0.38 4.76
CA ARG A 114 -15.00 -0.77 4.15
C ARG A 114 -14.09 -1.33 3.05
N ASN A 115 -14.02 -2.65 2.88
CA ASN A 115 -13.33 -3.26 1.74
C ASN A 115 -14.31 -3.65 0.60
N ASP A 116 -13.77 -4.23 -0.47
CA ASP A 116 -14.56 -4.73 -1.61
C ASP A 116 -15.56 -5.85 -1.23
N SER A 117 -15.30 -6.58 -0.15
CA SER A 117 -16.19 -7.61 0.41
C SER A 117 -17.33 -7.04 1.28
N ASN A 118 -17.43 -5.72 1.42
CA ASN A 118 -18.33 -5.02 2.34
C ASN A 118 -18.09 -5.33 3.83
N ASP A 119 -16.89 -5.80 4.19
CA ASP A 119 -16.46 -5.85 5.57
C ASP A 119 -16.20 -4.44 6.08
N PHE A 120 -16.64 -4.16 7.30
CA PHE A 120 -16.43 -2.86 7.93
C PHE A 120 -15.31 -2.91 8.96
N PHE A 121 -14.60 -1.80 9.08
CA PHE A 121 -13.56 -1.61 10.08
C PHE A 121 -13.83 -0.33 10.86
N LYS A 122 -13.63 -0.39 12.17
CA LYS A 122 -13.67 0.78 13.05
C LYS A 122 -12.27 1.20 13.42
N LYS A 123 -12.04 2.50 13.55
CA LYS A 123 -10.76 3.02 14.02
C LYS A 123 -10.52 2.53 15.45
N ALA A 124 -9.31 2.09 15.75
CA ALA A 124 -8.87 1.88 17.13
C ALA A 124 -8.85 3.25 17.83
N ALA A 125 -9.29 3.26 19.09
CA ALA A 125 -9.25 4.45 19.94
C ALA A 125 -7.83 4.77 20.38
#